data_AF-A0A957D7B2-F1
#
_entry.id   AF-A0A957D7B2-F1
#
_cell.length_a   1.000
_cell.length_b   1.000
_cell.length_c   1.000
_cell.angle_alpha   90.00
_cell.angle_beta   90.00
_cell.angle_gamma   90.00
#
_symmetry.space_group_name_H-M   'P 1'
#
loop_
_entity.id
_entity.type
_entity.pdbx_description
1 polymer ?
#
loop_
_entity_poly.entity_id
_entity_poly.type
_entity_poly.pdbx_seq_one_letter_code
_entity_poly.pdbx_strand_id
1 'polypeptide(L)'
;KHFQHWVETDEEFDPTLWFLAMDGDEIAGASLCRPRSYDDPDMGWVSNLGVRRAWRRQGLALALLHHSFAVLQQHGRLRVGLGVDAASLTGATKLYEKAGMHVARQSDAYEKVLRAGHDLGRSDLDH
;
A
#
# COMPACT_ATOMS: atom_id res chain seq x y z
N LYS A 1 -1.85 17.44 14.49
CA LYS A 1 -3.08 16.93 15.17
C LYS A 1 -4.15 16.52 14.14
N HIS A 2 -3.79 15.69 13.15
CA HIS A 2 -4.69 15.32 12.03
C HIS A 2 -4.79 13.79 11.82
N PHE A 3 -4.00 13.00 12.55
CA PHE A 3 -3.96 11.54 12.45
C PHE A 3 -5.04 10.86 13.30
N GLN A 4 -5.41 11.45 14.45
CA GLN A 4 -6.41 10.88 15.36
C GLN A 4 -7.85 10.98 14.84
N HIS A 5 -8.20 12.01 14.07
CA HIS A 5 -9.58 12.21 13.63
C HIS A 5 -10.03 11.17 12.59
N TRP A 6 -9.12 10.66 11.76
CA TRP A 6 -9.45 9.68 10.71
C TRP A 6 -9.74 8.27 11.26
N VAL A 7 -9.14 7.89 12.38
CA VAL A 7 -9.33 6.58 13.04
C VAL A 7 -10.72 6.44 13.66
N GLU A 8 -11.37 7.54 14.04
CA GLU A 8 -12.62 7.53 14.81
C GLU A 8 -13.89 7.61 13.95
N THR A 9 -13.80 7.88 12.65
CA THR A 9 -14.99 8.14 11.78
C THR A 9 -15.07 7.32 10.51
N ASP A 10 -14.05 6.53 10.16
CA ASP A 10 -14.08 5.71 8.95
C ASP A 10 -14.56 4.28 9.27
N GLU A 11 -15.76 3.92 8.80
CA GLU A 11 -16.32 2.57 8.93
C GLU A 11 -15.45 1.49 8.24
N GLU A 12 -14.48 1.90 7.43
CA GLU A 12 -13.52 1.00 6.76
C GLU A 12 -12.17 0.90 7.48
N PHE A 13 -11.99 1.60 8.62
CA PHE A 13 -10.83 1.43 9.48
C PHE A 13 -10.92 0.10 10.23
N ASP A 14 -10.13 -0.87 9.78
CA ASP A 14 -10.00 -2.18 10.43
C ASP A 14 -8.52 -2.47 10.74
N PRO A 15 -8.09 -2.32 12.00
CA PRO A 15 -6.69 -2.58 12.38
C PRO A 15 -6.31 -4.07 12.26
N THR A 16 -7.29 -4.98 12.13
CA THR A 16 -7.00 -6.42 11.90
C THR A 16 -6.47 -6.69 10.50
N LEU A 17 -6.59 -5.72 9.58
CA LEU A 17 -6.08 -5.77 8.23
C LEU A 17 -4.72 -5.07 8.07
N TRP A 18 -4.07 -4.72 9.18
CA TRP A 18 -2.77 -4.04 9.20
C TRP A 18 -1.71 -4.98 9.76
N PHE A 19 -0.68 -5.21 8.95
CA PHE A 19 0.33 -6.22 9.25
C PHE A 19 1.69 -5.57 9.35
N LEU A 20 2.41 -5.90 10.43
CA LEU A 20 3.79 -5.50 10.64
C LEU A 20 4.69 -6.73 10.54
N ALA A 21 5.76 -6.59 9.76
CA ALA A 21 6.88 -7.51 9.81
C ALA A 21 7.87 -6.99 10.86
N MET A 22 8.20 -7.84 11.84
CA MET A 22 9.12 -7.52 12.93
C MET A 22 10.42 -8.31 12.77
N ASP A 23 11.55 -7.67 13.09
CA ASP A 23 12.84 -8.30 13.32
C ASP A 23 13.28 -7.99 14.75
N GLY A 24 13.03 -8.91 15.68
CA GLY A 24 13.07 -8.63 17.11
C GLY A 24 12.10 -7.50 17.47
N ASP A 25 12.64 -6.43 18.06
CA ASP A 25 11.88 -5.23 18.46
C ASP A 25 11.77 -4.17 17.35
N GLU A 26 12.39 -4.39 16.18
CA GLU A 26 12.35 -3.44 15.07
C GLU A 26 11.26 -3.79 14.05
N ILE A 27 10.47 -2.79 13.66
CA ILE A 27 9.57 -2.92 12.50
C ILE A 27 10.43 -2.95 11.24
N ALA A 28 10.39 -4.04 10.48
CA ALA A 28 11.11 -4.24 9.22
C ALA A 28 10.25 -3.86 7.99
N GLY A 29 8.93 -3.96 8.08
CA GLY A 29 8.00 -3.63 7.01
C GLY A 29 6.55 -3.61 7.45
N ALA A 30 5.67 -3.14 6.57
CA ALA A 30 4.24 -3.05 6.83
C ALA A 30 3.42 -3.28 5.57
N SER A 31 2.20 -3.80 5.77
CA SER A 31 1.13 -3.89 4.77
C SER A 31 -0.16 -3.37 5.39
N LEU A 32 -0.73 -2.31 4.84
CA LEU A 32 -1.98 -1.71 5.31
C LEU A 32 -3.07 -2.00 4.29
N CYS A 33 -4.03 -2.83 4.70
CA CYS A 33 -5.13 -3.26 3.84
C CYS A 33 -6.45 -2.62 4.27
N ARG A 34 -7.39 -2.64 3.33
CA ARG A 34 -8.80 -2.31 3.52
C ARG A 34 -9.63 -3.47 3.03
N PRO A 35 -10.82 -3.69 3.64
CA PRO A 35 -11.68 -4.78 3.22
C PRO A 35 -12.20 -4.53 1.80
N ARG A 36 -12.26 -3.29 1.34
CA ARG A 36 -12.81 -2.90 0.03
C ARG A 36 -11.97 -1.82 -0.63
N SER A 37 -12.04 -1.73 -1.96
CA SER A 37 -11.54 -0.62 -2.76
C SER A 37 -12.65 0.42 -2.88
N TYR A 38 -12.28 1.69 -3.04
CA TYR A 38 -13.26 2.76 -3.26
C TYR A 38 -14.05 2.59 -4.55
N ASP A 39 -13.45 1.98 -5.58
CA ASP A 39 -14.07 1.81 -6.89
C ASP A 39 -14.81 0.47 -7.06
N ASP A 40 -14.50 -0.52 -6.22
CA ASP A 40 -15.04 -1.88 -6.32
C ASP A 40 -15.23 -2.46 -4.90
N PRO A 41 -16.48 -2.47 -4.37
CA PRO A 41 -16.76 -2.92 -3.01
C PRO A 41 -16.55 -4.44 -2.82
N ASP A 42 -16.41 -5.21 -3.89
CA ASP A 42 -16.09 -6.64 -3.80
C ASP A 42 -14.57 -6.89 -3.81
N MET A 43 -13.77 -5.82 -3.84
CA MET A 43 -12.32 -5.87 -3.95
C MET A 43 -11.55 -5.54 -2.70
N GLY A 44 -10.79 -6.49 -2.14
CA GLY A 44 -9.81 -6.17 -1.10
C GLY A 44 -8.74 -5.22 -1.63
N TRP A 45 -8.27 -4.29 -0.81
CA TRP A 45 -7.34 -3.26 -1.26
C TRP A 45 -6.10 -3.18 -0.38
N VAL A 46 -4.91 -3.28 -0.97
CA VAL A 46 -3.65 -2.99 -0.28
C VAL A 46 -3.31 -1.53 -0.53
N SER A 47 -3.49 -0.69 0.48
CA SER A 47 -3.28 0.76 0.38
C SER A 47 -1.79 1.10 0.39
N ASN A 48 -1.03 0.42 1.24
CA ASN A 48 0.40 0.66 1.41
C ASN A 48 1.11 -0.67 1.64
N LEU A 49 2.22 -0.89 0.94
CA LEU A 49 3.12 -2.01 1.16
C LEU A 49 4.56 -1.49 1.14
N GLY A 50 5.33 -1.76 2.19
CA GLY A 50 6.68 -1.23 2.29
C GLY A 50 7.60 -2.05 3.18
N VAL A 51 8.88 -2.09 2.80
CA VAL A 51 9.97 -2.70 3.58
C VAL A 51 11.10 -1.70 3.73
N ARG A 52 11.56 -1.51 4.98
CA ARG A 52 12.70 -0.65 5.31
C ARG A 52 13.96 -1.14 4.59
N ARG A 53 14.82 -0.19 4.22
CA ARG A 53 15.99 -0.43 3.35
C ARG A 53 16.89 -1.58 3.82
N ALA A 54 17.13 -1.71 5.13
CA ALA A 54 17.99 -2.74 5.69
C ALA A 54 17.46 -4.18 5.50
N TRP A 55 16.13 -4.35 5.34
CA TRP A 55 15.48 -5.67 5.16
C TRP A 55 15.04 -5.95 3.71
N ARG A 56 15.41 -5.08 2.76
CA ARG A 56 15.07 -5.30 1.34
C ARG A 56 15.85 -6.48 0.77
N ARG A 57 15.30 -7.07 -0.31
CA ARG A 57 15.86 -8.23 -1.04
C ARG A 57 15.88 -9.54 -0.26
N GLN A 58 15.12 -9.63 0.83
CA GLN A 58 14.95 -10.84 1.65
C GLN A 58 13.57 -11.51 1.48
N GLY A 59 12.78 -11.07 0.50
CA GLY A 59 11.43 -11.61 0.24
C GLY A 59 10.32 -11.07 1.16
N LEU A 60 10.64 -10.17 2.10
CA LEU A 60 9.69 -9.70 3.11
C LEU A 60 8.42 -9.04 2.52
N ALA A 61 8.57 -8.24 1.47
CA ALA A 61 7.43 -7.61 0.81
C ALA A 61 6.49 -8.64 0.16
N LEU A 62 7.05 -9.73 -0.39
CA LEU A 62 6.28 -10.81 -0.99
C LEU A 62 5.53 -11.60 0.09
N ALA A 63 6.18 -11.87 1.22
CA ALA A 63 5.56 -12.53 2.36
C ALA A 63 4.40 -11.71 2.96
N LEU A 64 4.62 -10.40 3.18
CA LEU A 64 3.57 -9.48 3.64
C LEU A 64 2.38 -9.45 2.68
N LEU A 65 2.64 -9.46 1.37
CA LEU A 65 1.59 -9.42 0.35
C LEU A 65 0.78 -10.72 0.33
N HIS A 66 1.42 -11.89 0.38
CA HIS A 66 0.71 -13.17 0.49
C HIS A 66 -0.09 -13.29 1.78
N HIS A 67 0.45 -12.82 2.90
CA HIS A 67 -0.28 -12.78 4.17
C HIS A 67 -1.53 -11.91 4.05
N SER A 68 -1.39 -10.73 3.44
CA SER A 68 -2.50 -9.83 3.18
C SER A 68 -3.59 -10.49 2.33
N PHE A 69 -3.22 -11.23 1.28
CA PHE A 69 -4.18 -11.96 0.44
C PHE A 69 -4.92 -13.05 1.21
N ALA A 70 -4.20 -13.81 2.04
CA ALA A 70 -4.80 -14.87 2.85
C ALA A 70 -5.85 -14.30 3.81
N VAL A 71 -5.55 -13.19 4.49
CA VAL A 71 -6.49 -12.55 5.41
C VAL A 71 -7.67 -11.93 4.65
N LEU A 72 -7.43 -11.23 3.54
CA LEU A 72 -8.51 -10.68 2.71
C LEU A 72 -9.44 -11.78 2.17
N GLN A 73 -8.90 -12.95 1.80
CA GLN A 73 -9.68 -14.12 1.41
C GLN A 73 -10.54 -14.64 2.57
N GLN A 74 -10.01 -14.71 3.79
CA GLN A 74 -10.78 -15.09 4.99
C GLN A 74 -11.91 -14.10 5.28
N HIS A 75 -11.74 -12.83 4.91
CA HIS A 75 -12.78 -11.79 4.96
C HIS A 75 -13.71 -11.80 3.73
N GLY A 76 -13.67 -12.86 2.90
CA GLY A 76 -14.57 -13.06 1.77
C GLY A 76 -14.21 -12.29 0.50
N ARG A 77 -12.99 -11.73 0.40
CA ARG A 77 -12.54 -11.00 -0.80
C ARG A 77 -11.85 -11.94 -1.77
N LEU A 78 -12.48 -12.13 -2.94
CA LEU A 78 -12.00 -13.06 -3.97
C LEU A 78 -11.02 -12.45 -4.96
N ARG A 79 -10.98 -11.12 -5.08
CA ARG A 79 -9.85 -10.46 -5.76
C ARG A 79 -9.27 -9.34 -4.88
N VAL A 80 -8.02 -8.99 -5.14
CA VAL A 80 -7.28 -7.98 -4.40
C VAL A 80 -6.57 -7.05 -5.38
N GLY A 81 -6.68 -5.74 -5.13
CA GLY A 81 -6.02 -4.70 -5.91
C GLY A 81 -5.05 -3.88 -5.08
N LEU A 82 -4.14 -3.18 -5.77
CA LEU A 82 -3.32 -2.13 -5.21
C LEU A 82 -2.96 -1.11 -6.30
N GLY A 83 -2.80 0.14 -5.90
CA GLY A 83 -2.35 1.22 -6.79
C GLY A 83 -0.83 1.40 -6.67
N VAL A 84 -0.14 1.53 -7.80
CA VAL A 84 1.27 1.97 -7.83
C VAL A 84 1.47 3.11 -8.80
N ASP A 85 2.29 4.07 -8.40
CA ASP A 85 2.71 5.16 -9.28
C ASP A 85 3.56 4.64 -10.44
N ALA A 86 3.45 5.29 -11.59
CA ALA A 86 4.20 4.98 -12.81
C ALA A 86 5.72 4.85 -12.57
N ALA A 87 6.29 5.70 -11.71
CA ALA A 87 7.71 5.66 -11.34
C ALA A 87 8.09 4.42 -10.50
N SER A 88 7.16 3.90 -9.70
CA SER A 88 7.33 2.73 -8.84
C SER A 88 7.23 1.40 -9.59
N LEU A 89 6.61 1.37 -10.79
CA LEU A 89 6.46 0.15 -11.60
C LEU A 89 7.80 -0.54 -11.89
N THR A 90 8.86 0.20 -12.19
CA THR A 90 10.14 -0.38 -12.66
C THR A 90 10.74 -1.42 -11.71
N GLY A 91 10.50 -1.30 -10.40
CA GLY A 91 10.91 -2.28 -9.38
C GLY A 91 9.77 -3.09 -8.78
N ALA A 92 8.59 -2.50 -8.64
CA ALA A 92 7.47 -3.11 -7.95
C ALA A 92 6.71 -4.12 -8.82
N THR A 93 6.70 -3.97 -10.15
CA THR A 93 5.99 -4.87 -11.08
C THR A 93 6.44 -6.32 -10.91
N LYS A 94 7.75 -6.58 -10.86
CA LYS A 94 8.27 -7.95 -10.66
C LYS A 94 7.88 -8.56 -9.31
N LEU A 95 7.70 -7.74 -8.28
CA LEU A 95 7.23 -8.19 -6.97
C LEU A 95 5.76 -8.64 -7.07
N TYR A 96 4.92 -7.83 -7.69
CA TYR A 96 3.48 -8.12 -7.82
C TYR A 96 3.22 -9.32 -8.74
N GLU A 97 3.95 -9.44 -9.85
CA GLU A 97 3.91 -10.62 -10.72
C GLU A 97 4.28 -11.89 -9.96
N LYS A 98 5.36 -11.85 -9.14
CA LYS A 98 5.74 -12.98 -8.28
C LYS A 98 4.69 -13.33 -7.23
N ALA A 99 3.90 -12.35 -6.80
CA ALA A 99 2.78 -12.57 -5.88
C ALA A 99 1.54 -13.15 -6.59
N GLY A 100 1.58 -13.33 -7.92
CA GLY A 100 0.46 -13.82 -8.73
C GLY A 100 -0.47 -12.72 -9.24
N MET A 101 -0.10 -11.45 -9.06
CA MET A 101 -0.86 -10.32 -9.59
C MET A 101 -0.50 -10.05 -11.04
N HIS A 102 -1.40 -9.37 -11.74
CA HIS A 102 -1.19 -8.86 -13.09
C HIS A 102 -1.76 -7.46 -13.20
N VAL A 103 -1.30 -6.70 -14.19
CA VAL A 103 -1.82 -5.35 -14.45
C VAL A 103 -3.26 -5.48 -14.95
N ALA A 104 -4.23 -5.06 -14.13
CA ALA A 104 -5.64 -5.06 -14.49
C ALA A 104 -6.09 -3.72 -15.12
N ARG A 105 -5.45 -2.61 -14.72
CA ARG A 105 -5.72 -1.27 -15.25
C ARG A 105 -4.44 -0.44 -15.16
N GLN A 106 -4.17 0.33 -16.21
CA GLN A 106 -3.17 1.38 -16.20
C GLN A 106 -3.90 2.71 -16.37
N SER A 107 -3.64 3.65 -15.47
CA SER A 107 -4.17 5.01 -15.53
C SER A 107 -2.98 5.95 -15.67
N ASP A 108 -2.90 6.66 -16.80
CA ASP A 108 -1.86 7.65 -17.02
C ASP A 108 -2.34 8.99 -16.42
N ALA A 109 -1.75 9.37 -15.29
CA ALA A 109 -1.99 10.67 -14.68
C ALA A 109 -1.18 11.74 -15.43
N TYR A 110 -1.85 12.61 -16.17
CA TYR A 110 -1.23 13.77 -16.81
C TYR A 110 -1.34 14.98 -15.88
N GLU A 111 -0.24 15.34 -15.23
CA GLU A 111 -0.17 16.61 -14.51
C GLU A 111 0.20 17.74 -15.48
N LYS A 112 -0.64 18.78 -15.54
CA LYS A 112 -0.31 20.04 -16.21
C LYS A 112 -0.05 21.09 -15.14
N VAL A 113 1.19 21.58 -15.05
CA VAL A 113 1.52 22.71 -14.18
C VAL A 113 0.80 23.95 -14.70
N LEU A 114 -0.30 24.32 -14.04
CA LEU A 114 -1.13 25.47 -14.45
C LEU A 114 -0.48 26.82 -14.09
N ARG A 115 0.48 26.84 -13.15
CA ARG A 115 1.28 28.02 -12.79
C ARG A 115 2.58 27.56 -12.12
N ALA A 116 3.73 28.12 -12.52
CA ALA A 116 4.98 27.92 -11.79
C ALA A 116 4.91 28.68 -10.46
N GLY A 117 4.44 27.99 -9.42
CA GLY A 117 4.50 28.44 -8.03
C GLY A 117 5.38 27.48 -7.24
N HIS A 118 6.10 27.99 -6.25
CA HIS A 118 6.99 27.22 -5.40
C HIS A 118 6.29 25.97 -4.84
N ASP A 119 6.94 24.81 -4.94
CA ASP A 119 6.45 23.53 -4.43
C ASP A 119 6.29 23.62 -2.90
N LEU A 120 5.05 23.56 -2.42
CA LEU A 120 4.71 23.55 -1.00
C LEU A 120 4.49 22.11 -0.48
N GLY A 121 4.67 21.09 -1.33
CA GLY A 121 4.33 19.70 -1.04
C GLY A 121 5.42 18.89 -0.32
N ARG A 122 6.66 19.40 -0.26
CA ARG A 122 7.76 18.75 0.44
C ARG A 122 8.48 19.72 1.35
N SER A 123 8.02 19.83 2.60
CA SER A 123 8.87 20.34 3.66
C SER A 123 9.85 19.23 4.03
N ASP A 124 11.08 19.35 3.54
CA ASP A 124 12.24 18.65 4.09
C ASP A 124 12.34 19.08 5.57
N LEU A 125 11.93 18.20 6.49
CA LEU A 125 12.07 18.41 7.93
C LEU A 125 13.40 17.80 8.38
N ASP A 126 14.47 18.57 8.22
CA ASP A 126 15.68 18.41 9.02
C ASP A 126 15.47 19.11 10.36
N HIS A 127 15.43 18.34 11.45
CA HIS A 127 15.87 18.73 12.79
C HIS A 127 16.26 17.51 13.61
#